data_AF-A0A0D2MJR6-F1
#
_entry.id   AF-A0A0D2MJR6-F1
#
_cell.length_a   1.000
_cell.length_b   1.000
_cell.length_c   1.000
_cell.angle_alpha   90.00
_cell.angle_beta   90.00
_cell.angle_gamma   90.00
#
_symmetry.space_group_name_H-M   'P 1'
#
loop_
_entity.id
_entity.type
_entity.pdbx_description
1 polymer ?
#
loop_
_entity_poly.entity_id
_entity_poly.type
_entity_poly.pdbx_seq_one_letter_code
_entity_poly.pdbx_strand_id
1 'polypeptide(L)'
;MPAYERGARPPTPAPGYPIGKGADLFISVWNLHRSPHLWKDPDTFRPERYEEVHTNPQYGGKWAGYQPEAGRGALYPNEVASDFAFIPFGGGARKCIGDQFALFEATVAFAMLLRRYTFRLAATPQEIGMATGATIHTANGMMVSVSRRQAPGSSASAGGQQQQPVAV
;
A
#
# COMPACT_ATOMS: atom_id res chain seq x y z
N MET A 1 -22.42 20.61 34.30
CA MET A 1 -21.64 19.83 33.32
C MET A 1 -20.48 20.71 32.87
N PRO A 2 -19.25 20.56 33.42
CA PRO A 2 -18.17 21.44 33.02
C PRO A 2 -17.61 21.01 31.66
N ALA A 3 -17.55 21.96 30.74
CA ALA A 3 -16.94 21.81 29.42
C ALA A 3 -15.41 21.74 29.56
N TYR A 4 -14.81 20.72 28.95
CA TYR A 4 -13.37 20.61 28.80
C TYR A 4 -12.92 21.46 27.62
N GLU A 5 -12.48 22.68 27.89
CA GLU A 5 -11.78 23.52 26.92
C GLU A 5 -10.31 23.11 26.87
N ARG A 6 -9.85 22.66 25.69
CA ARG A 6 -8.42 22.38 25.45
C ARG A 6 -7.67 23.71 25.34
N GLY A 7 -6.97 24.08 26.41
CA GLY A 7 -5.97 25.14 26.38
C GLY A 7 -4.93 24.87 25.28
N ALA A 8 -4.70 25.87 24.42
CA ALA A 8 -3.68 25.81 23.39
C ALA A 8 -2.31 25.58 24.03
N ARG A 9 -1.64 24.50 23.62
CA ARG A 9 -0.26 24.21 24.03
C ARG A 9 0.64 25.37 23.58
N PRO A 10 1.51 25.93 24.44
CA PRO A 10 2.47 26.95 24.01
C PRO A 10 3.34 26.40 22.88
N PRO A 11 3.65 27.21 21.84
CA PRO A 11 4.48 26.77 20.74
C PRO A 11 5.88 26.47 21.26
N THR A 12 6.30 25.21 21.16
CA THR A 12 7.69 24.83 21.41
C THR A 12 8.55 25.44 20.29
N PRO A 13 9.62 26.21 20.59
CA PRO A 13 10.52 26.72 19.57
C PRO A 13 11.48 25.60 19.14
N ALA A 14 11.01 24.72 18.28
CA ALA A 14 11.89 23.95 17.40
C ALA A 14 12.21 24.80 16.17
N PRO A 15 13.42 24.70 15.56
CA PRO A 15 13.69 25.36 14.29
C PRO A 15 12.75 24.76 13.24
N GLY A 16 11.67 25.48 12.96
CA GLY A 16 10.56 25.01 12.15
C GLY A 16 9.91 26.18 11.45
N TYR A 17 9.17 25.88 10.39
CA TYR A 17 8.39 26.87 9.68
C TYR A 17 7.15 27.20 10.53
N PRO A 18 6.92 28.48 10.89
CA PRO A 18 5.72 28.85 11.65
C PRO A 18 4.47 28.53 10.83
N ILE A 19 3.57 27.73 11.39
CA ILE A 19 2.29 27.39 10.76
C ILE A 19 1.20 28.22 11.42
N GLY A 20 0.54 29.05 10.63
CA GLY A 20 -0.59 29.87 11.10
C GLY A 20 -1.79 29.00 11.49
N LYS A 21 -2.57 29.46 12.47
CA LYS A 21 -3.88 28.87 12.79
C LYS A 21 -4.77 28.93 11.54
N GLY A 22 -5.43 27.82 11.22
CA GLY A 22 -6.33 27.71 10.07
C GLY A 22 -5.61 27.40 8.74
N ALA A 23 -4.31 27.12 8.76
CA ALA A 23 -3.62 26.58 7.60
C ALA A 23 -4.14 25.17 7.26
N ASP A 24 -4.38 24.92 5.98
CA ASP A 24 -4.65 23.58 5.45
C ASP A 24 -3.34 22.84 5.18
N LEU A 25 -3.22 21.63 5.72
CA LEU A 25 -2.04 20.77 5.54
C LEU A 25 -2.42 19.51 4.79
N PHE A 26 -1.66 19.24 3.72
CA PHE A 26 -1.74 17.99 2.97
C PHE A 26 -0.49 17.16 3.21
N ILE A 27 -0.66 15.98 3.80
CA ILE A 27 0.41 14.99 3.93
C ILE A 27 0.40 14.14 2.66
N SER A 28 1.42 14.30 1.81
CA SER A 28 1.55 13.48 0.60
C SER A 28 2.05 12.08 0.97
N VAL A 29 1.10 11.18 1.24
CA VAL A 29 1.36 9.74 1.47
C VAL A 29 2.10 9.13 0.29
N TRP A 30 1.75 9.54 -0.93
CA TRP A 30 2.42 9.10 -2.16
C TRP A 30 3.92 9.40 -2.14
N ASN A 31 4.30 10.65 -1.84
CA ASN A 31 5.71 11.05 -1.79
C ASN A 31 6.45 10.33 -0.67
N LEU A 32 5.79 10.11 0.47
CA LEU A 32 6.38 9.44 1.62
C LEU A 32 6.71 7.98 1.30
N HIS A 33 5.76 7.25 0.70
CA HIS A 33 5.93 5.85 0.31
C HIS A 33 6.90 5.65 -0.87
N ARG A 34 7.15 6.71 -1.65
CA ARG A 34 8.05 6.69 -2.83
C ARG A 34 9.32 7.52 -2.68
N SER A 35 9.61 8.02 -1.48
CA SER A 35 10.78 8.85 -1.26
C SER A 35 12.06 8.02 -1.42
N PRO A 36 12.98 8.36 -2.35
CA PRO A 36 14.28 7.69 -2.45
C PRO A 36 15.19 7.96 -1.23
N HIS A 37 14.82 8.95 -0.41
CA HIS A 37 15.50 9.20 0.86
C HIS A 37 15.08 8.23 1.97
N LEU A 38 13.89 7.65 1.88
CA LEU A 38 13.35 6.74 2.91
C LEU A 38 13.33 5.29 2.45
N TRP A 39 13.37 5.04 1.15
CA TRP A 39 13.18 3.72 0.58
C TRP A 39 14.18 3.43 -0.53
N LYS A 40 14.78 2.25 -0.49
CA LYS A 40 15.59 1.73 -1.61
C LYS A 40 14.69 1.27 -2.76
N ASP A 41 14.99 1.71 -3.98
CA ASP A 41 14.23 1.42 -5.20
C ASP A 41 12.71 1.62 -5.00
N PRO A 42 12.24 2.84 -4.66
CA PRO A 42 10.87 3.07 -4.21
C PRO A 42 9.80 2.69 -5.24
N ASP A 43 10.13 2.77 -6.53
CA ASP A 43 9.19 2.47 -7.62
C ASP A 43 9.13 0.99 -8.00
N THR A 44 9.99 0.15 -7.42
CA THR A 44 10.01 -1.30 -7.67
C THR A 44 9.06 -2.03 -6.73
N PHE A 45 8.13 -2.80 -7.30
CA PHE A 45 7.28 -3.72 -6.53
C PHE A 45 8.11 -4.89 -5.98
N ARG A 46 8.48 -4.77 -4.69
CA ARG A 46 9.29 -5.74 -3.95
C ARG A 46 8.69 -5.94 -2.55
N PRO A 47 7.77 -6.90 -2.36
CA PRO A 47 7.15 -7.18 -1.06
C PRO A 47 8.16 -7.49 0.05
N GLU A 48 9.26 -8.15 -0.30
CA GLU A 48 10.30 -8.62 0.63
C GLU A 48 11.04 -7.45 1.30
N ARG A 49 10.90 -6.20 0.81
CA ARG A 49 11.51 -5.02 1.45
C ARG A 49 11.11 -4.85 2.90
N TYR A 50 9.95 -5.39 3.28
CA TYR A 50 9.39 -5.25 4.62
C TYR A 50 9.85 -6.33 5.60
N GLU A 51 10.64 -7.29 5.12
CA GLU A 51 11.26 -8.33 5.95
C GLU A 51 12.63 -7.90 6.47
N GLU A 52 13.23 -6.87 5.85
CA GLU A 52 14.58 -6.41 6.14
C GLU A 52 14.56 -5.12 6.97
N VAL A 53 15.53 -4.97 7.87
CA VAL A 53 15.81 -3.68 8.51
C VAL A 53 16.37 -2.72 7.47
N HIS A 54 15.84 -1.50 7.40
CA HIS A 54 16.28 -0.50 6.45
C HIS A 54 16.58 0.83 7.14
N THR A 55 17.71 1.44 6.81
CA THR A 55 18.08 2.79 7.25
C THR A 55 18.69 3.55 6.08
N ASN A 56 18.70 4.88 6.16
CA ASN A 56 19.43 5.72 5.22
C ASN A 56 20.33 6.72 5.95
N PRO A 57 21.59 6.36 6.24
CA PRO A 57 22.54 7.27 6.89
C PRO A 57 22.79 8.57 6.10
N GLN A 58 22.67 8.51 4.77
CA GLN A 58 22.87 9.69 3.91
C GLN A 58 21.75 10.73 4.05
N TYR A 59 20.62 10.36 4.65
CA TYR A 59 19.52 11.28 4.96
C TYR A 59 19.72 12.02 6.29
N GLY A 60 20.96 12.15 6.77
CA GLY A 60 21.35 13.04 7.85
C GLY A 60 20.66 12.75 9.19
N GLY A 61 20.33 11.48 9.45
CA GLY A 61 19.68 11.04 10.70
C GLY A 61 18.25 11.59 10.91
N LYS A 62 17.60 12.10 9.85
CA LYS A 62 16.24 12.67 9.93
C LYS A 62 15.12 11.63 10.01
N TRP A 63 15.47 10.36 9.84
CA TRP A 63 14.54 9.24 9.86
C TRP A 63 15.20 8.08 10.60
N ALA A 64 14.46 7.46 11.53
CA ALA A 64 14.99 6.38 12.37
C ALA A 64 15.22 5.06 11.60
N GLY A 65 14.63 4.94 10.40
CA GLY A 65 14.65 3.73 9.61
C GLY A 65 13.40 2.87 9.78
N TYR A 66 13.34 1.81 9.01
CA TYR A 66 12.33 0.77 9.09
C TYR A 66 12.85 -0.42 9.88
N GLN A 67 12.10 -0.83 10.90
CA GLN A 67 12.38 -1.90 11.84
C GLN A 67 11.16 -2.84 11.89
N PRO A 68 11.21 -4.01 11.23
CA PRO A 68 10.08 -4.95 11.18
C PRO A 68 9.57 -5.32 12.58
N GLU A 69 10.50 -5.55 13.51
CA GLU A 69 10.21 -5.98 14.88
C GLU A 69 9.56 -4.90 15.75
N ALA A 70 9.57 -3.63 15.34
CA ALA A 70 8.94 -2.55 16.10
C ALA A 70 7.41 -2.55 15.95
N GLY A 71 6.88 -3.18 14.89
CA GLY A 71 5.45 -3.32 14.64
C GLY A 71 4.78 -4.49 15.37
N ARG A 72 5.30 -4.93 16.53
CA ARG A 72 4.88 -6.19 17.19
C ARG A 72 3.36 -6.36 17.26
N GLY A 73 2.89 -7.49 16.73
CA GLY A 73 1.48 -7.86 16.72
C GLY A 73 0.66 -7.30 15.55
N ALA A 74 1.24 -6.42 14.73
CA ALA A 74 0.61 -6.01 13.48
C ALA A 74 0.82 -7.06 12.38
N LEU A 75 -0.23 -7.32 11.61
CA LEU A 75 -0.21 -8.24 10.48
C LEU A 75 0.44 -7.64 9.22
N TYR A 76 0.88 -6.38 9.27
CA TYR A 76 1.38 -5.62 8.14
C TYR A 76 2.41 -4.56 8.57
N PRO A 77 3.28 -4.10 7.66
CA PRO A 77 4.22 -3.00 7.91
C PRO A 77 3.45 -1.72 8.20
N ASN A 78 3.73 -1.07 9.33
CA ASN A 78 2.90 0.02 9.83
C ASN A 78 3.69 1.30 10.13
N GLU A 79 2.99 2.33 10.60
CA GLU A 79 3.54 3.64 10.89
C GLU A 79 4.55 3.63 12.04
N VAL A 80 4.45 2.66 12.96
CA VAL A 80 5.39 2.51 14.08
C VAL A 80 6.69 1.86 13.60
N ALA A 81 6.58 0.76 12.85
CA ALA A 81 7.71 0.04 12.29
C ALA A 81 8.54 0.90 11.33
N SER A 82 7.93 1.89 10.69
CA SER A 82 8.56 2.72 9.67
C SER A 82 8.88 4.14 10.11
N ASP A 83 8.69 4.51 11.39
CA ASP A 83 8.83 5.90 11.85
C ASP A 83 8.05 6.87 10.94
N PHE A 84 6.77 6.56 10.76
CA PHE A 84 5.81 7.22 9.88
C PHE A 84 6.13 7.22 8.38
N ALA A 85 7.24 6.63 7.90
CA ALA A 85 7.55 6.59 6.47
C ALA A 85 6.59 5.69 5.65
N PHE A 86 5.87 4.78 6.30
CA PHE A 86 4.85 3.93 5.69
C PHE A 86 3.56 3.95 6.52
N ILE A 87 2.55 4.65 6.00
CA ILE A 87 1.25 4.89 6.66
C ILE A 87 0.06 4.38 5.82
N PRO A 88 -0.07 3.06 5.62
CA PRO A 88 -1.12 2.49 4.76
C PRO A 88 -2.54 2.71 5.30
N PHE A 89 -2.68 2.84 6.62
CA PHE A 89 -3.96 3.06 7.31
C PHE A 89 -3.96 4.33 8.17
N GLY A 90 -3.07 5.29 7.85
CA GLY A 90 -2.86 6.49 8.65
C GLY A 90 -2.08 6.21 9.95
N GLY A 91 -2.21 7.10 10.94
CA GLY A 91 -1.52 6.99 12.22
C GLY A 91 -2.11 7.89 13.31
N GLY A 92 -1.73 7.65 14.57
CA GLY A 92 -2.20 8.41 15.73
C GLY A 92 -3.68 8.25 16.04
N ALA A 93 -4.28 9.25 16.70
CA ALA A 93 -5.67 9.18 17.19
C ALA A 93 -6.75 9.11 16.09
N ARG A 94 -6.37 9.26 14.81
CA ARG A 94 -7.25 9.21 13.64
C ARG A 94 -6.85 8.09 12.66
N LYS A 95 -6.06 7.12 13.12
CA LYS A 95 -5.78 5.90 12.37
C LYS A 95 -7.08 5.18 12.00
N CYS A 96 -7.09 4.51 10.85
CA CYS A 96 -8.22 3.71 10.39
C CYS A 96 -8.61 2.67 11.45
N ILE A 97 -9.88 2.67 11.86
CA ILE A 97 -10.44 1.68 12.79
C ILE A 97 -10.65 0.31 12.14
N GLY A 98 -10.71 0.26 10.81
CA GLY A 98 -10.92 -0.95 10.02
C GLY A 98 -9.66 -1.56 9.44
N ASP A 99 -8.47 -1.24 9.95
CA ASP A 99 -7.20 -1.69 9.37
C ASP A 99 -7.07 -3.22 9.35
N GLN A 100 -7.40 -3.90 10.46
CA GLN A 100 -7.38 -5.35 10.53
C GLN A 100 -8.46 -5.99 9.64
N PHE A 101 -9.66 -5.39 9.62
CA PHE A 101 -10.76 -5.88 8.78
C PHE A 101 -10.37 -5.84 7.29
N ALA A 102 -9.90 -4.68 6.82
CA ALA A 102 -9.50 -4.48 5.44
C ALA A 102 -8.36 -5.43 5.03
N LEU A 103 -7.40 -5.67 5.93
CA LEU A 103 -6.30 -6.58 5.64
C LEU A 103 -6.78 -8.04 5.52
N PHE A 104 -7.65 -8.50 6.42
CA PHE A 104 -8.21 -9.86 6.31
C PHE A 104 -9.06 -10.01 5.06
N GLU A 105 -9.92 -9.03 4.76
CA GLU A 105 -10.74 -9.02 3.55
C GLU A 105 -9.87 -9.14 2.29
N ALA A 106 -8.86 -8.27 2.15
CA ALA A 106 -7.95 -8.25 1.01
C ALA A 106 -7.14 -9.56 0.91
N THR A 107 -6.64 -10.06 2.04
CA THR A 107 -5.83 -11.30 2.08
C THR A 107 -6.65 -12.50 1.67
N VAL A 108 -7.88 -12.65 2.19
CA VAL A 108 -8.78 -13.76 1.83
C VAL A 108 -9.19 -13.67 0.36
N ALA A 109 -9.60 -12.48 -0.11
CA ALA A 109 -9.97 -12.28 -1.50
C ALA A 109 -8.80 -12.63 -2.44
N PHE A 110 -7.60 -12.13 -2.16
CA PHE A 110 -6.42 -12.37 -2.97
C PHE A 110 -5.99 -13.84 -2.96
N ALA A 111 -5.94 -14.48 -1.79
CA ALA A 111 -5.61 -15.89 -1.66
C ALA A 111 -6.60 -16.79 -2.43
N MET A 112 -7.90 -16.49 -2.35
CA MET A 112 -8.93 -17.25 -3.06
C MET A 112 -8.88 -17.08 -4.57
N LEU A 113 -8.63 -15.85 -5.05
CA LEU A 113 -8.47 -15.54 -6.47
C LEU A 113 -7.23 -16.22 -7.05
N LEU A 114 -6.07 -16.03 -6.43
CA LEU A 114 -4.80 -16.62 -6.89
C LEU A 114 -4.78 -18.15 -6.82
N ARG A 115 -5.50 -18.75 -5.87
CA ARG A 115 -5.62 -20.21 -5.79
C ARG A 115 -6.36 -20.80 -6.98
N ARG A 116 -7.36 -20.08 -7.51
CA ARG A 116 -8.31 -20.60 -8.51
C ARG A 116 -8.03 -20.12 -9.93
N TYR A 117 -7.36 -18.99 -10.10
CA TYR A 117 -7.21 -18.34 -11.40
C TYR A 117 -5.77 -17.92 -11.68
N THR A 118 -5.44 -17.86 -12.98
CA THR A 118 -4.24 -17.21 -13.50
C THR A 118 -4.66 -15.94 -14.22
N PHE A 119 -3.99 -14.83 -13.90
CA PHE A 119 -4.26 -13.51 -14.45
C PHE A 119 -3.17 -13.13 -15.44
N ARG A 120 -3.55 -12.59 -16.59
CA ARG A 120 -2.63 -11.98 -17.57
C ARG A 120 -3.13 -10.58 -17.90
N LEU A 121 -2.25 -9.59 -17.83
CA LEU A 121 -2.60 -8.22 -18.20
C LEU A 121 -2.93 -8.16 -19.70
N ALA A 122 -4.07 -7.58 -20.05
CA ALA A 122 -4.53 -7.45 -21.44
C ALA A 122 -4.22 -6.07 -22.05
N ALA A 123 -3.50 -5.22 -21.32
CA ALA A 123 -3.08 -3.87 -21.71
C ALA A 123 -1.59 -3.68 -21.39
N THR A 124 -0.96 -2.64 -21.94
CA THR A 124 0.38 -2.23 -21.50
C THR A 124 0.29 -1.37 -20.24
N PRO A 125 1.31 -1.39 -19.35
CA PRO A 125 1.30 -0.55 -18.14
C PRO A 125 1.07 0.95 -18.41
N GLN A 126 1.54 1.43 -19.55
CA GLN A 126 1.41 2.84 -19.97
C GLN A 126 -0.04 3.21 -20.32
N GLU A 127 -0.88 2.23 -20.70
CA GLU A 127 -2.27 2.47 -21.09
C GLU A 127 -3.22 2.60 -19.90
N ILE A 128 -2.87 2.10 -18.72
CA ILE A 128 -3.79 2.03 -17.56
C ILE A 128 -4.04 3.43 -16.97
N GLY A 129 -2.97 4.21 -16.78
CA GLY A 129 -2.99 5.52 -16.15
C GLY A 129 -3.49 5.53 -14.70
N MET A 130 -3.42 6.70 -14.04
CA MET A 130 -3.96 6.90 -12.69
C MET A 130 -4.87 8.13 -12.67
N ALA A 131 -6.01 8.00 -12.01
CA ALA A 131 -6.91 9.10 -11.70
C ALA A 131 -7.02 9.22 -10.17
N THR A 132 -6.74 10.41 -9.64
CA THR A 132 -6.71 10.67 -8.19
C THR A 132 -8.05 11.20 -7.70
N GLY A 133 -8.57 10.61 -6.62
CA GLY A 133 -9.71 11.12 -5.85
C GLY A 133 -9.53 10.78 -4.36
N ALA A 134 -10.61 10.43 -3.68
CA ALA A 134 -10.52 9.85 -2.32
C ALA A 134 -9.69 8.55 -2.31
N THR A 135 -9.77 7.79 -3.40
CA THR A 135 -8.91 6.64 -3.72
C THR A 135 -8.26 6.83 -5.08
N ILE A 136 -7.20 6.08 -5.36
CA ILE A 136 -6.55 6.07 -6.68
C ILE A 136 -7.31 5.07 -7.57
N HIS A 137 -7.80 5.54 -8.71
CA HIS A 137 -8.46 4.73 -9.72
C HIS A 137 -7.57 4.56 -10.94
N THR A 138 -7.86 3.54 -11.75
CA THR A 138 -7.29 3.43 -13.10
C THR A 138 -8.00 4.41 -14.01
N ALA A 139 -7.25 5.15 -14.84
CA ALA A 139 -7.84 6.14 -15.72
C ALA A 139 -8.62 5.50 -16.87
N ASN A 140 -8.08 4.41 -17.44
CA ASN A 140 -8.61 3.74 -18.62
C ASN A 140 -9.06 2.29 -18.34
N GLY A 141 -9.16 1.91 -17.06
CA GLY A 141 -9.35 0.52 -16.65
C GLY A 141 -8.07 -0.30 -16.66
N MET A 142 -8.10 -1.47 -16.00
CA MET A 142 -7.03 -2.47 -16.02
C MET A 142 -7.63 -3.80 -16.46
N MET A 143 -7.71 -3.99 -17.78
CA MET A 143 -8.30 -5.20 -18.34
C MET A 143 -7.35 -6.38 -18.12
N VAL A 144 -7.91 -7.48 -17.61
CA VAL A 144 -7.17 -8.71 -17.30
C VAL A 144 -7.85 -9.91 -17.95
N SER A 145 -7.06 -10.75 -18.60
CA SER A 145 -7.48 -12.08 -19.04
C SER A 145 -7.36 -13.03 -17.85
N VAL A 146 -8.43 -13.79 -17.60
CA VAL A 146 -8.54 -14.70 -16.45
C VAL A 146 -8.80 -16.11 -16.97
N SER A 147 -7.97 -17.07 -16.56
CA SER A 147 -8.18 -18.49 -16.84
C SER A 147 -8.14 -19.30 -15.56
N ARG A 148 -8.87 -20.43 -15.52
CA ARG A 148 -8.86 -21.32 -14.34
C ARG A 148 -7.47 -21.95 -14.19
N ARG A 149 -6.90 -21.84 -12.99
CA ARG A 149 -5.61 -22.43 -12.64
C ARG A 149 -5.75 -23.95 -12.60
N GLN A 150 -4.95 -24.66 -13.37
CA GLN A 150 -4.88 -26.12 -13.31
C GLN A 150 -4.26 -26.53 -11.97
N ALA A 151 -4.78 -27.62 -11.39
CA ALA A 151 -4.21 -28.14 -10.16
C ALA A 151 -2.78 -28.64 -10.43
N PRO A 152 -1.82 -28.45 -9.50
CA PRO A 152 -0.52 -29.10 -9.61
C PRO A 152 -0.77 -30.62 -9.65
N GLY A 153 -0.61 -31.24 -10.82
CA GLY A 153 -0.89 -32.66 -11.06
C GLY A 153 -1.92 -32.96 -12.16
N SER A 154 -2.66 -31.97 -12.67
CA SER A 154 -3.56 -32.16 -13.82
C SER A 154 -2.90 -31.71 -15.12
N SER A 155 -1.76 -32.30 -15.49
CA SER A 155 -1.33 -32.24 -16.89
C SER A 155 -2.27 -33.15 -17.67
N ALA A 156 -3.33 -32.56 -18.24
CA ALA A 156 -4.16 -33.25 -19.22
C ALA A 156 -3.27 -33.62 -20.41
N SER A 157 -3.19 -34.92 -20.69
CA SER A 157 -2.66 -35.45 -21.94
C SER A 157 -3.32 -34.71 -23.11
N ALA A 158 -2.50 -34.11 -23.96
CA ALA A 158 -2.95 -33.51 -25.21
C ALA A 158 -3.41 -34.63 -26.18
N GLY A 159 -4.65 -35.07 -26.01
CA GLY A 159 -5.42 -35.76 -27.04
C GLY A 159 -6.18 -34.70 -27.83
N GLY A 160 -5.81 -34.51 -29.10
CA GLY A 160 -6.41 -33.48 -29.96
C GLY A 160 -7.91 -33.70 -30.16
N GLN A 161 -8.68 -32.62 -30.02
CA GLN A 161 -9.98 -32.46 -30.65
C GLN A 161 -10.21 -30.97 -30.93
N GLN A 162 -10.40 -30.68 -32.22
CA GLN A 162 -10.75 -29.38 -32.78
C GLN A 162 -12.02 -28.81 -32.14
N GLN A 163 -11.97 -27.57 -31.68
CA GLN A 163 -13.15 -26.77 -31.37
C GLN A 163 -13.38 -25.74 -32.48
N GLN A 164 -14.50 -25.89 -33.17
CA GLN A 164 -15.06 -24.94 -34.12
C GLN A 164 -15.65 -23.73 -33.35
N PRO A 165 -15.71 -22.53 -33.96
CA PRO A 165 -16.28 -21.36 -33.32
C PRO A 165 -17.82 -21.37 -33.40
N VAL A 166 -18.48 -21.06 -32.29
CA VAL A 166 -19.91 -20.70 -32.28
C VAL A 166 -20.01 -19.19 -32.11
N ALA A 167 -20.53 -18.52 -33.13
CA ALA A 167 -20.95 -17.13 -33.11
C ALA A 167 -22.38 -17.04 -32.54
N VAL A 168 -22.63 -16.04 -31.69
CA VAL A 168 -23.94 -15.40 -31.49
C VAL A 168 -23.70 -13.92 -31.30
#